data_AF-A0A9E5BR97-F1
#
_entry.id   AF-A0A9E5BR97-F1
#
_cell.length_a   1.000
_cell.length_b   1.000
_cell.length_c   1.000
_cell.angle_alpha   90.00
_cell.angle_beta   90.00
_cell.angle_gamma   90.00
#
_symmetry.space_group_name_H-M   'P 1'
#
loop_
_entity.id
_entity.type
_entity.pdbx_description
1 polymer ?
#
loop_
_entity_poly.entity_id
_entity_poly.type
_entity_poly.pdbx_seq_one_letter_code
_entity_poly.pdbx_strand_id
1 'polypeptide(L)'
;LREICPDMPFLVPGVGAQGGELEAAVRAGLDANGGGVLLNASRSVLYASSGKDFALAARKQAEELRVAIEGIRAKTTIDEPT
;
A
#
# COMPACT_ATOMS: atom_id res chain seq x y z
N LEU A 1 13.51 -11.28 -3.25
CA LEU A 1 14.06 -10.26 -2.32
C LEU A 1 13.60 -10.50 -0.89
N ARG A 2 12.28 -10.55 -0.62
CA ARG A 2 11.74 -10.90 0.71
C ARG A 2 12.31 -12.21 1.27
N GLU A 3 12.45 -13.25 0.44
CA GLU A 3 13.08 -14.52 0.86
C GLU A 3 14.53 -14.38 1.35
N ILE A 4 15.30 -13.45 0.80
CA ILE A 4 16.71 -13.24 1.13
C ILE A 4 16.87 -12.35 2.37
N CYS A 5 15.92 -11.43 2.57
CA CYS A 5 15.90 -10.48 3.70
C CYS A 5 14.51 -10.53 4.38
N PRO A 6 14.20 -11.59 5.15
CA PRO A 6 12.84 -11.85 5.65
C PRO A 6 12.28 -10.72 6.53
N ASP A 7 13.11 -10.14 7.40
CA ASP A 7 12.66 -9.16 8.40
C ASP A 7 12.92 -7.69 8.00
N MET A 8 13.57 -7.45 6.85
CA MET A 8 13.98 -6.10 6.46
C MET A 8 12.77 -5.29 5.96
N PRO A 9 12.49 -4.10 6.53
CA PRO A 9 11.46 -3.23 5.97
C PRO A 9 11.81 -2.77 4.56
N PHE A 10 10.87 -2.85 3.63
CA PHE A 10 11.03 -2.35 2.26
C PHE A 10 10.22 -1.09 2.03
N LEU A 11 10.87 -0.06 1.48
CA LEU A 11 10.20 1.13 0.96
C LEU A 11 9.82 0.88 -0.50
N VAL A 12 8.53 0.97 -0.79
CA VAL A 12 7.97 0.87 -2.14
C VAL A 12 7.58 2.27 -2.62
N PRO A 13 8.33 2.87 -3.55
CA PRO A 13 8.03 4.21 -4.04
C PRO A 13 6.85 4.22 -5.01
N GLY A 14 5.97 5.21 -4.85
CA GLY A 14 5.15 5.70 -5.95
C GLY A 14 4.16 4.71 -6.55
N VAL A 15 3.37 4.03 -5.70
CA VAL A 15 2.31 3.17 -6.20
C VAL A 15 1.17 4.04 -6.75
N GLY A 16 1.03 4.03 -8.08
CA GLY A 16 0.07 4.82 -8.83
C GLY A 16 -1.32 4.15 -8.91
N ALA A 17 -2.30 4.90 -9.41
CA ALA A 17 -3.74 4.61 -9.41
C ALA A 17 -4.22 3.30 -10.08
N GLN A 18 -3.31 2.44 -10.56
CA GLN A 18 -3.65 1.14 -11.14
C GLN A 18 -3.58 0.07 -10.05
N GLY A 19 -4.74 -0.41 -9.61
CA GLY A 19 -4.87 -1.33 -8.46
C GLY A 19 -4.05 -2.63 -8.57
N GLY A 20 -3.72 -3.08 -9.78
CA GLY A 20 -2.88 -4.27 -9.99
C GLY A 20 -1.43 -4.10 -9.54
N GLU A 21 -0.85 -2.91 -9.67
CA GLU A 21 0.53 -2.63 -9.22
C GLU A 21 0.62 -2.59 -7.69
N LEU A 22 -0.43 -2.07 -7.03
CA LEU A 22 -0.51 -2.01 -5.58
C LEU A 22 -0.61 -3.40 -4.95
N GLU A 23 -1.48 -4.26 -5.48
CA GLU A 23 -1.65 -5.61 -4.93
C GLU A 23 -0.36 -6.44 -5.05
N ALA A 24 0.29 -6.43 -6.22
CA ALA A 24 1.54 -7.14 -6.41
C ALA A 24 2.66 -6.62 -5.49
N ALA A 25 2.79 -5.28 -5.36
CA ALA A 25 3.82 -4.67 -4.53
C ALA A 25 3.62 -4.93 -3.04
N VAL A 26 2.37 -4.87 -2.55
CA VAL A 26 2.04 -5.23 -1.16
C VAL A 26 2.40 -6.69 -0.94
N ARG A 27 1.83 -7.63 -1.72
CA ARG A 27 2.03 -9.07 -1.51
C ARG A 27 3.49 -9.48 -1.54
N ALA A 28 4.27 -8.95 -2.49
CA ALA A 28 5.70 -9.25 -2.60
C ALA A 28 6.54 -8.62 -1.47
N GLY A 29 6.03 -7.58 -0.82
CA GLY A 29 6.70 -6.84 0.24
C GLY A 29 6.38 -7.32 1.65
N LEU A 30 5.26 -8.03 1.85
CA LEU A 30 4.85 -8.49 3.19
C LEU A 30 5.88 -9.44 3.81
N ASP A 31 6.11 -9.27 5.11
CA ASP A 31 6.79 -10.28 5.93
C ASP A 31 5.80 -11.32 6.48
N ALA A 32 6.31 -12.31 7.21
CA ALA A 32 5.50 -13.37 7.81
C ALA A 32 4.45 -12.87 8.82
N ASN A 33 4.59 -11.63 9.32
CA ASN A 33 3.65 -11.00 10.25
C ASN A 33 2.63 -10.10 9.51
N GLY A 34 2.63 -10.09 8.18
CA GLY A 34 1.78 -9.21 7.38
C GLY A 34 2.17 -7.72 7.48
N GLY A 35 3.43 -7.45 7.80
CA GLY A 35 4.05 -6.12 7.88
C GLY A 35 5.16 -5.93 6.83
N GLY A 36 6.31 -5.39 7.22
CA GLY A 36 7.53 -5.39 6.39
C GLY A 36 7.56 -4.44 5.19
N VAL A 37 6.48 -3.70 4.90
CA VAL A 37 6.40 -2.80 3.73
C VAL A 37 5.93 -1.39 4.10
N LEU A 38 6.63 -0.38 3.60
CA LEU A 38 6.24 1.03 3.63
C LEU A 38 5.94 1.49 2.21
N LEU A 39 4.71 1.92 1.95
CA LEU A 39 4.31 2.40 0.63
C LEU A 39 4.32 3.93 0.63
N ASN A 40 5.07 4.53 -0.28
CA ASN A 40 5.08 5.97 -0.45
C ASN A 40 3.94 6.41 -1.39
N ALA A 41 3.12 7.36 -0.92
CA ALA A 41 2.06 8.00 -1.70
C ALA A 41 2.17 9.53 -1.60
N SER A 42 3.05 10.13 -2.41
CA SER A 42 3.26 11.59 -2.41
C SER A 42 2.31 12.32 -3.35
N ARG A 43 2.47 12.18 -4.67
CA ARG A 43 1.73 13.00 -5.66
C ARG A 43 0.23 12.73 -5.67
N SER A 44 -0.19 11.48 -5.47
CA SER A 44 -1.61 11.13 -5.41
C SER A 44 -2.32 11.87 -4.28
N VAL A 45 -1.69 11.98 -3.11
CA VAL A 45 -2.24 12.68 -1.95
C VAL A 45 -2.08 14.19 -2.07
N LEU A 46 -0.87 14.68 -2.39
CA LEU A 46 -0.54 16.11 -2.48
C LEU A 46 -1.29 16.83 -3.61
N TYR A 47 -1.70 16.12 -4.66
CA TYR A 47 -2.41 16.70 -5.80
C TYR A 47 -3.79 16.08 -5.99
N ALA A 48 -4.38 15.52 -4.93
CA ALA A 48 -5.75 15.00 -4.96
C ALA A 48 -6.80 16.08 -5.32
N SER A 49 -6.49 17.35 -5.04
CA SER A 49 -7.24 18.51 -5.55
C SER A 49 -6.33 19.73 -5.62
N SER A 50 -6.62 20.64 -6.55
CA SER A 50 -6.03 21.98 -6.64
C SER A 50 -6.95 23.08 -6.09
N GLY A 51 -8.08 22.71 -5.49
CA GLY A 51 -9.13 23.60 -5.01
C GLY A 51 -9.13 23.82 -3.49
N LYS A 52 -10.12 24.57 -3.00
CA LYS A 52 -10.32 24.85 -1.56
C LYS A 52 -10.63 23.59 -0.74
N ASP A 53 -11.01 22.50 -1.39
CA ASP A 53 -11.31 21.20 -0.82
C ASP A 53 -10.07 20.30 -0.67
N PHE A 54 -8.86 20.80 -0.98
CA PHE A 54 -7.60 20.07 -0.91
C PHE A 54 -7.45 19.18 0.32
N ALA A 55 -7.69 19.71 1.53
CA ALA A 55 -7.53 18.93 2.76
C ALA A 55 -8.48 17.72 2.84
N LEU A 56 -9.73 17.88 2.36
CA LEU A 56 -10.70 16.79 2.31
C LEU A 56 -10.33 15.77 1.23
N ALA A 57 -9.91 16.23 0.05
CA ALA A 57 -9.49 15.38 -1.06
C ALA A 57 -8.24 14.57 -0.72
N ALA A 58 -7.22 15.19 -0.11
CA ALA A 58 -5.99 14.53 0.32
C ALA A 58 -6.28 13.46 1.39
N ARG A 59 -7.13 13.77 2.37
CA ARG A 59 -7.57 12.79 3.38
C ARG A 59 -8.29 11.61 2.72
N LYS A 60 -9.25 11.89 1.82
CA LYS A 60 -9.99 10.85 1.10
C LYS A 60 -9.05 9.93 0.34
N GLN A 61 -8.09 10.49 -0.40
CA GLN A 61 -7.10 9.71 -1.15
C GLN A 61 -6.25 8.81 -0.23
N ALA A 62 -5.81 9.33 0.92
CA ALA A 62 -5.01 8.58 1.88
C ALA A 62 -5.81 7.42 2.49
N GLU A 63 -7.09 7.65 2.82
CA GLU A 63 -7.97 6.60 3.36
C GLU A 63 -8.29 5.53 2.31
N GLU A 64 -8.53 5.90 1.06
CA GLU A 64 -8.75 4.95 -0.03
C GLU A 64 -7.54 4.02 -0.24
N LEU A 65 -6.33 4.59 -0.22
CA LEU A 65 -5.08 3.82 -0.25
C LEU A 65 -4.97 2.87 0.94
N ARG A 66 -5.24 3.35 2.15
CA ARG A 66 -5.22 2.53 3.37
C ARG A 66 -6.19 1.37 3.27
N VAL A 67 -7.44 1.62 2.89
CA VAL A 67 -8.47 0.58 2.75
C VAL A 67 -8.07 -0.45 1.70
N ALA A 68 -7.51 -0.02 0.57
CA ALA A 68 -7.03 -0.94 -0.46
C ALA A 68 -5.91 -1.85 0.07
N ILE A 69 -4.92 -1.29 0.78
CA ILE A 69 -3.81 -2.03 1.39
C ILE A 69 -4.33 -3.05 2.42
N GLU A 70 -5.22 -2.64 3.32
CA GLU A 70 -5.82 -3.54 4.30
C GLU A 70 -6.63 -4.67 3.65
N GLY A 71 -7.34 -4.36 2.56
CA GLY A 71 -8.05 -5.37 1.77
C GLY A 71 -7.11 -6.42 1.17
N ILE A 72 -5.92 -6.02 0.71
CA ILE A 72 -4.91 -6.95 0.19
C ILE A 72 -4.30 -7.78 1.33
N ARG A 73 -4.00 -7.17 2.47
CA ARG A 73 -3.47 -7.86 3.66
C ARG A 73 -4.45 -8.93 4.15
N ALA A 74 -5.72 -8.59 4.26
CA ALA A 74 -6.77 -9.51 4.70
C ALA A 74 -6.93 -10.72 3.76
N LYS A 75 -6.79 -10.53 2.44
CA LYS A 75 -6.81 -11.65 1.48
C LYS A 75 -5.58 -12.57 1.62
N THR A 76 -4.43 -12.00 1.96
CA THR A 76 -3.17 -12.77 2.09
C THR A 76 -3.20 -13.72 3.29
N THR A 77 -3.85 -13.32 4.39
CA THR A 77 -4.01 -14.19 5.59
C THR A 77 -4.94 -15.38 5.35
N ILE A 78 -5.75 -15.38 4.28
CA ILE A 78 -6.74 -16.43 3.98
C ILE A 78 -6.17 -17.49 3.01
N ASP A 79 -5.10 -17.17 2.27
CA ASP A 79 -4.55 -18.01 1.19
C ASP A 79 -3.42 -18.97 1.62
N GLU A 80 -3.07 -19.08 2.91
CA GLU A 80 -2.18 -20.16 3.39
C GLU A 80 -2.98 -21.31 4.04
N PRO A 81 -3.22 -22.44 3.34
CA PRO A 81 -3.58 -23.68 4.00
C PRO A 81 -2.33 -24.28 4.66
N THR A 82 -2.48 -24.71 5.91
CA THR A 82 -1.49 -25.56 6.60
C THR A 82 -1.44 -26.95 5.95
#